data_AF-A0A1D6HIE9-F1
#
_entry.id   AF-A0A1D6HIE9-F1
#
_cell.length_a   1.000
_cell.length_b   1.000
_cell.length_c   1.000
_cell.angle_alpha   90.00
_cell.angle_beta   90.00
_cell.angle_gamma   90.00
#
_symmetry.space_group_name_H-M   'P 1'
#
loop_
_entity.id
_entity.type
_entity.pdbx_description
1 polymer ?
#
loop_
_entity_poly.entity_id
_entity_poly.type
_entity_poly.pdbx_seq_one_letter_code
_entity_poly.pdbx_strand_id
1 'polypeptide(L)'
;MHGDLCAFCERQCMNPYQSDERGVHVKLCKKNNRVLEAMRRSEDIECGVCLDRVLSKPTAAERRFGLLSDCDHSFCISCIRNWRSTSPTSGMDVNSTLRACPICRKLSYYVVPSITWYSSKEEKQEIVEGYKAKLRSIDCKHFDFGKGTCPFGSSCFYKHAYDDGRLEDALLNHHDADDASAAIAKLMRLSYLLTRLHV
;
A
#
# COMPACT_ATOMS: atom_id res chain seq x y z
N MET A 1 16.74 -18.18 -37.94
CA MET A 1 16.63 -18.94 -36.67
C MET A 1 15.56 -18.26 -35.83
N HIS A 2 14.37 -18.85 -35.74
CA HIS A 2 13.30 -18.33 -34.87
C HIS A 2 13.34 -19.09 -33.54
N GLY A 3 13.13 -18.38 -32.43
CA GLY A 3 13.19 -18.97 -31.09
C GLY A 3 12.03 -19.92 -30.76
N ASP A 4 12.10 -20.60 -29.61
CA ASP A 4 11.03 -21.44 -29.08
C ASP A 4 9.78 -20.61 -28.76
N LEU A 5 8.60 -21.24 -28.88
CA LEU A 5 7.30 -20.61 -28.62
C LEU A 5 7.02 -20.51 -27.12
N CYS A 6 6.70 -19.31 -26.62
CA CYS A 6 6.29 -19.13 -25.23
C CYS A 6 4.78 -19.38 -25.05
N ALA A 7 4.40 -20.26 -24.12
CA ALA A 7 2.99 -20.58 -23.84
C ALA A 7 2.16 -19.43 -23.22
N PHE A 8 2.80 -18.35 -22.74
CA PHE A 8 2.11 -17.23 -22.07
C PHE A 8 1.93 -16.00 -22.95
N CYS A 9 2.78 -15.81 -23.96
CA CYS A 9 2.65 -14.70 -24.91
C CYS A 9 2.55 -15.15 -26.37
N GLU A 10 2.56 -16.46 -26.63
CA GLU A 10 2.36 -17.09 -27.94
C GLU A 10 3.32 -16.57 -29.04
N ARG A 11 4.48 -16.03 -28.62
CA ARG A 11 5.52 -15.50 -29.50
C ARG A 11 6.76 -16.38 -29.50
N GLN A 12 7.44 -16.43 -30.64
CA GLN A 12 8.74 -17.08 -30.82
C GLN A 12 9.86 -16.16 -30.31
N CYS A 13 10.01 -16.09 -28.99
CA CYS A 13 10.90 -15.13 -28.31
C CYS A 13 11.92 -15.79 -27.38
N MET A 14 11.93 -17.12 -27.27
CA MET A 14 12.83 -17.86 -26.39
C MET A 14 14.04 -18.40 -27.16
N ASN A 15 15.27 -18.15 -26.68
CA ASN A 15 16.47 -18.67 -27.33
C ASN A 15 16.60 -20.20 -27.08
N PRO A 16 16.64 -21.06 -28.13
CA PRO A 16 16.69 -22.51 -27.98
C PRO A 16 17.96 -23.05 -27.30
N TYR A 17 19.02 -22.24 -27.23
CA TYR A 17 20.34 -22.66 -26.73
C TYR A 17 20.68 -22.09 -25.35
N GLN A 18 19.84 -21.20 -24.79
CA GLN A 18 20.06 -20.61 -23.48
C GLN A 18 18.93 -21.01 -22.51
N SER A 19 19.19 -22.04 -21.70
CA SER A 19 18.22 -22.54 -20.70
C SER A 19 17.91 -21.52 -19.60
N ASP A 20 18.90 -20.75 -19.15
CA ASP A 20 18.72 -19.77 -18.07
C ASP A 20 17.84 -18.60 -18.50
N GLU A 21 18.07 -18.05 -19.69
CA GLU A 21 17.24 -16.98 -20.28
C GLU A 21 15.78 -17.43 -20.48
N ARG A 22 15.56 -18.69 -20.86
CA ARG A 22 14.21 -19.28 -20.98
C ARG A 22 13.49 -19.32 -19.64
N GLY A 23 14.15 -19.78 -18.58
CA GLY A 23 13.58 -19.82 -17.24
C GLY A 23 13.19 -18.42 -16.74
N VAL A 24 14.04 -17.42 -16.98
CA VAL A 24 13.77 -16.02 -16.64
C VAL A 24 12.59 -15.47 -17.45
N HIS A 25 12.57 -15.70 -18.77
CA HIS A 25 11.49 -15.27 -19.65
C HIS A 25 10.14 -15.84 -19.20
N VAL A 26 10.06 -17.15 -19.00
CA VAL A 26 8.81 -17.84 -18.62
C VAL A 26 8.24 -17.27 -17.33
N LYS A 27 9.09 -17.06 -16.31
CA LYS A 27 8.68 -16.47 -15.03
C LYS A 27 8.12 -15.06 -15.20
N LEU A 28 8.83 -14.19 -15.93
CA LEU A 28 8.41 -12.81 -16.16
C LEU A 28 7.14 -12.74 -17.03
N CYS A 29 7.07 -13.54 -18.09
CA CYS A 29 5.94 -13.57 -19.01
C CYS A 29 4.66 -14.05 -18.31
N LYS A 30 4.76 -15.10 -17.49
CA LYS A 30 3.66 -15.58 -16.64
C LYS A 30 3.17 -14.49 -15.68
N LYS A 31 4.09 -13.76 -15.03
CA LYS A 31 3.75 -12.65 -14.14
C LYS A 31 3.03 -11.52 -14.88
N ASN A 32 3.55 -11.11 -16.04
CA ASN A 32 2.94 -10.05 -16.85
C ASN A 32 1.55 -10.45 -17.35
N ASN A 33 1.38 -11.70 -17.81
CA ASN A 33 0.08 -12.20 -18.25
C ASN A 33 -0.95 -12.17 -17.11
N ARG A 34 -0.58 -12.60 -15.89
CA ARG A 34 -1.43 -12.48 -14.70
C ARG A 34 -1.87 -11.04 -14.41
N VAL A 35 -0.94 -10.07 -14.51
CA VAL A 35 -1.25 -8.66 -14.29
C VAL A 35 -2.20 -8.13 -15.37
N LEU A 36 -1.99 -8.51 -16.64
CA LEU A 36 -2.89 -8.13 -17.74
C LEU A 36 -4.29 -8.68 -17.54
N GLU A 37 -4.43 -9.96 -17.18
CA GLU A 37 -5.73 -10.56 -16.88
C GLU A 37 -6.40 -9.90 -15.68
N ALA A 38 -5.65 -9.58 -14.62
CA ALA A 38 -6.17 -8.82 -13.50
C ALA A 38 -6.63 -7.41 -13.91
N MET A 39 -5.91 -6.72 -14.79
CA MET A 39 -6.34 -5.41 -15.33
C MET A 39 -7.64 -5.53 -16.13
N ARG A 40 -7.76 -6.55 -17.00
CA ARG A 40 -8.99 -6.80 -17.78
C ARG A 40 -10.18 -7.05 -16.87
N ARG A 41 -10.03 -7.88 -15.84
CA ARG A 41 -11.08 -8.11 -14.82
C ARG A 41 -11.46 -6.84 -14.05
N SER A 42 -10.57 -5.84 -14.02
CA SER A 42 -10.76 -4.60 -13.26
C SER A 42 -11.32 -3.44 -14.11
N GLU A 43 -11.50 -3.64 -15.41
CA GLU A 43 -11.80 -2.57 -16.37
C GLU A 43 -13.13 -1.85 -16.07
N ASP A 44 -14.15 -2.60 -15.69
CA ASP A 44 -15.50 -2.08 -15.43
C ASP A 44 -15.72 -1.62 -13.98
N ILE A 45 -14.69 -1.59 -13.14
CA ILE A 45 -14.85 -1.26 -11.72
C ILE A 45 -14.95 0.24 -11.53
N GLU A 46 -16.09 0.65 -10.98
CA GLU A 46 -16.45 2.03 -10.71
C GLU A 46 -16.00 2.47 -9.32
N CYS A 47 -15.71 3.75 -9.21
CA CYS A 47 -15.43 4.39 -7.94
C CYS A 47 -16.73 4.64 -7.16
N GLY A 48 -16.84 4.17 -5.93
CA GLY A 48 -18.01 4.41 -5.07
C GLY A 48 -18.20 5.86 -4.58
N VAL A 49 -17.39 6.82 -5.05
CA VAL A 49 -17.54 8.25 -4.76
C VAL A 49 -17.92 9.05 -6.01
N CYS A 50 -17.16 8.93 -7.10
CA CYS A 50 -17.43 9.68 -8.33
C CYS A 50 -18.19 8.89 -9.39
N LEU A 51 -18.45 7.59 -9.16
CA LEU A 51 -19.12 6.64 -10.07
C LEU A 51 -18.42 6.38 -11.42
N ASP A 52 -17.38 7.14 -11.75
CA ASP A 52 -16.56 6.82 -12.92
C ASP A 52 -15.78 5.50 -12.78
N ARG A 53 -15.62 4.80 -13.90
CA ARG A 53 -14.69 3.68 -14.05
C ARG A 53 -13.26 4.11 -13.77
N VAL A 54 -12.61 3.45 -12.81
CA VAL A 54 -11.30 3.89 -12.30
C VAL A 54 -10.21 3.77 -13.37
N LEU A 55 -10.20 2.68 -14.14
CA LEU A 55 -9.18 2.46 -15.18
C LEU A 55 -9.44 3.24 -16.48
N SER A 56 -10.61 3.85 -16.63
CA SER A 56 -10.96 4.72 -17.77
C SER A 56 -10.62 6.20 -17.54
N LYS A 57 -10.07 6.56 -16.38
CA LYS A 57 -9.67 7.95 -16.06
C LYS A 57 -8.67 8.51 -17.08
N PRO A 58 -8.65 9.83 -17.32
CA PRO A 58 -7.87 10.40 -18.43
C PRO A 58 -6.37 10.15 -18.27
N THR A 59 -5.82 10.33 -17.06
CA THR A 59 -4.38 10.23 -16.82
C THR A 59 -3.96 8.90 -16.22
N ALA A 60 -2.78 8.39 -16.60
CA ALA A 60 -2.23 7.16 -16.02
C ALA A 60 -1.97 7.25 -14.50
N ALA A 61 -1.79 8.47 -13.97
CA ALA A 61 -1.64 8.70 -12.53
C ALA A 61 -2.95 8.46 -11.76
N GLU A 62 -4.09 8.75 -12.38
CA GLU A 62 -5.43 8.60 -11.80
C GLU A 62 -6.06 7.23 -12.06
N ARG A 63 -5.57 6.47 -13.05
CA ARG A 63 -5.96 5.06 -13.34
C ARG A 63 -5.43 4.09 -12.30
N ARG A 64 -5.75 4.37 -11.03
CA ARG A 64 -5.35 3.57 -9.87
C ARG A 64 -6.48 3.51 -8.88
N PHE A 65 -6.70 2.33 -8.35
CA PHE A 65 -7.56 2.09 -7.21
C PHE A 65 -6.87 2.57 -5.93
N GLY A 66 -7.66 3.10 -4.99
CA GLY A 66 -7.23 3.37 -3.63
C GLY A 66 -7.87 2.38 -2.67
N LEU A 67 -7.12 1.35 -2.28
CA LEU A 67 -7.59 0.27 -1.42
C LEU A 67 -7.49 0.67 0.05
N LEU A 68 -8.50 0.27 0.82
CA LEU A 68 -8.54 0.38 2.28
C LEU A 68 -8.34 -1.00 2.91
N SER A 69 -7.78 -1.06 4.12
CA SER A 69 -7.50 -2.32 4.83
C SER A 69 -8.78 -3.12 5.12
N ASP A 70 -9.75 -2.46 5.77
CA ASP A 70 -10.83 -3.17 6.48
C ASP A 70 -12.16 -3.24 5.74
N CYS A 71 -12.20 -2.82 4.47
CA CYS A 71 -13.40 -2.92 3.64
C CYS A 71 -13.08 -3.14 2.17
N ASP A 72 -14.08 -3.57 1.41
CA ASP A 72 -13.95 -3.91 -0.02
C ASP A 72 -14.63 -2.89 -0.95
N HIS A 73 -14.71 -1.64 -0.50
CA HIS A 73 -15.25 -0.54 -1.31
C HIS A 73 -14.20 -0.02 -2.29
N SER A 74 -14.61 0.12 -3.56
CA SER A 74 -13.77 0.61 -4.64
C SER A 74 -13.72 2.14 -4.67
N PHE A 75 -12.51 2.69 -4.73
CA PHE A 75 -12.30 4.13 -4.88
C PHE A 75 -11.24 4.40 -5.93
N CYS A 76 -11.45 5.48 -6.70
CA CYS A 76 -10.40 6.09 -7.48
C CYS A 76 -9.35 6.73 -6.54
N ILE A 77 -8.07 6.67 -6.88
CA ILE A 77 -7.00 7.16 -6.00
C ILE A 77 -7.15 8.65 -5.67
N SER A 78 -7.62 9.46 -6.62
CA SER A 78 -7.84 10.90 -6.39
C SER A 78 -9.01 11.14 -5.43
N CYS A 79 -10.10 10.38 -5.58
CA CYS A 79 -11.29 10.47 -4.74
C CYS A 79 -10.97 10.22 -3.27
N ILE A 80 -10.31 9.10 -2.96
CA ILE A 80 -10.00 8.74 -1.57
C ILE A 80 -8.89 9.61 -0.97
N ARG A 81 -7.98 10.14 -1.80
CA ARG A 81 -7.00 11.14 -1.34
C ARG A 81 -7.68 12.45 -1.00
N ASN A 82 -8.57 12.94 -1.86
CA ASN A 82 -9.33 14.16 -1.61
C ASN A 82 -10.16 14.05 -0.31
N TRP A 83 -10.86 12.92 -0.13
CA TRP A 83 -11.60 12.62 1.10
C TRP A 83 -10.73 12.72 2.36
N ARG A 84 -9.48 12.26 2.29
CA ARG A 84 -8.53 12.30 3.42
C ARG A 84 -7.86 13.67 3.60
N SER A 85 -7.82 14.48 2.55
CA SER A 85 -7.22 15.82 2.54
C SER A 85 -8.18 16.93 2.91
N THR A 86 -9.49 16.71 2.89
CA THR A 86 -10.46 17.75 3.27
C THR A 86 -10.30 18.11 4.75
N SER A 87 -9.94 19.36 5.02
CA SER A 87 -9.92 19.90 6.38
C SER A 87 -11.35 19.97 6.92
N PRO A 88 -11.61 19.55 8.15
CA PRO A 88 -12.96 19.56 8.67
C PRO A 88 -13.33 20.94 9.22
N THR A 89 -14.55 21.36 8.90
CA THR A 89 -15.30 22.35 9.66
C THR A 89 -15.65 21.76 11.03
N SER A 90 -15.37 22.52 12.08
CA SER A 90 -15.39 22.21 13.53
C SER A 90 -16.42 21.19 14.04
N GLY A 91 -16.00 20.26 14.93
CA GLY A 91 -16.89 19.69 15.97
C GLY A 91 -16.86 18.16 16.24
N MET A 92 -16.34 17.33 15.34
CA MET A 92 -16.27 15.85 15.54
C MET A 92 -14.82 15.39 15.79
N ASP A 93 -14.57 14.16 16.29
CA ASP A 93 -13.24 13.51 16.13
C ASP A 93 -13.00 13.25 14.64
N VAL A 94 -12.46 14.30 14.04
CA VAL A 94 -12.31 14.50 12.62
C VAL A 94 -11.21 13.63 12.03
N ASN A 95 -10.24 13.24 12.84
CA ASN A 95 -9.16 12.37 12.41
C ASN A 95 -9.67 10.93 12.21
N SER A 96 -10.63 10.50 13.03
CA SER A 96 -11.36 9.24 12.85
C SER A 96 -12.23 9.27 11.59
N THR A 97 -12.95 10.37 11.34
CA THR A 97 -13.89 10.49 10.22
C THR A 97 -13.20 10.59 8.85
N LEU A 98 -12.09 11.33 8.74
CA LEU A 98 -11.33 11.46 7.50
C LEU A 98 -10.56 10.18 7.15
N ARG A 99 -10.21 9.37 8.16
CA ARG A 99 -9.54 8.08 7.96
C ARG A 99 -10.51 6.92 7.74
N ALA A 100 -11.80 7.17 7.88
CA ALA A 100 -12.85 6.21 7.63
C ALA A 100 -13.16 6.08 6.13
N CYS A 101 -13.61 4.88 5.74
CA CYS A 101 -14.18 4.61 4.43
C CYS A 101 -15.38 5.55 4.17
N PRO A 102 -15.45 6.23 3.01
CA PRO A 102 -16.59 7.09 2.66
C PRO A 102 -17.96 6.40 2.73
N ILE A 103 -18.00 5.07 2.48
CA ILE A 103 -19.24 4.29 2.39
C ILE A 103 -19.59 3.65 3.74
N CYS A 104 -18.72 2.78 4.27
CA CYS A 104 -19.04 1.99 5.47
C CYS A 104 -18.44 2.53 6.78
N ARG A 105 -17.72 3.65 6.72
CA ARG A 105 -17.08 4.31 7.88
C ARG A 105 -16.07 3.47 8.69
N LYS A 106 -15.74 2.26 8.25
CA LYS A 106 -14.62 1.49 8.82
C LYS A 106 -13.32 2.29 8.70
N LEU A 107 -12.57 2.34 9.80
CA LEU A 107 -11.29 3.03 9.85
C LEU A 107 -10.25 2.33 8.97
N SER A 108 -9.42 3.13 8.29
CA SER A 108 -8.26 2.65 7.55
C SER A 108 -7.19 3.72 7.65
N TYR A 109 -6.04 3.42 8.24
CA TYR A 109 -5.01 4.41 8.52
C TYR A 109 -4.17 4.78 7.29
N TYR A 110 -4.20 3.95 6.26
CA TYR A 110 -3.48 4.15 5.02
C TYR A 110 -4.37 3.83 3.80
N VAL A 111 -3.87 4.21 2.63
CA VAL A 111 -4.45 3.88 1.33
C VAL A 111 -3.38 3.16 0.52
N VAL A 112 -3.71 1.99 -0.01
CA VAL A 112 -2.81 1.25 -0.91
C VAL A 112 -3.20 1.56 -2.35
N PRO A 113 -2.35 2.22 -3.15
CA PRO A 113 -2.60 2.40 -4.57
C PRO A 113 -2.38 1.09 -5.32
N SER A 114 -3.33 0.71 -6.19
CA SER A 114 -3.18 -0.46 -7.09
C SER A 114 -3.62 -0.13 -8.50
N ILE A 115 -2.99 -0.77 -9.48
CA ILE A 115 -3.36 -0.71 -10.90
C ILE A 115 -4.35 -1.82 -11.31
N THR A 116 -4.64 -2.74 -10.39
CA THR A 116 -5.61 -3.83 -10.54
C THR A 116 -6.51 -3.87 -9.32
N TRP A 117 -7.71 -4.38 -9.51
CA TRP A 117 -8.62 -4.76 -8.44
C TRP A 117 -8.50 -6.25 -8.17
N TYR A 118 -8.57 -6.62 -6.90
CA TYR A 118 -8.49 -8.01 -6.47
C TYR A 118 -9.83 -8.71 -6.67
N SER A 119 -9.79 -10.01 -6.93
CA SER A 119 -10.99 -10.86 -6.97
C SER A 119 -11.15 -11.74 -5.74
N SER A 120 -10.11 -11.82 -4.89
CA SER A 120 -10.14 -12.57 -3.64
C SER A 120 -9.44 -11.81 -2.51
N LYS A 121 -9.68 -12.23 -1.26
CA LYS A 121 -9.03 -11.62 -0.08
C LYS A 121 -7.52 -11.85 -0.08
N GLU A 122 -7.08 -12.99 -0.59
CA GLU A 122 -5.67 -13.36 -0.71
C GLU A 122 -4.97 -12.45 -1.72
N GLU A 123 -5.60 -12.16 -2.87
CA GLU A 123 -5.08 -11.22 -3.86
C GLU A 123 -5.02 -9.78 -3.29
N LYS A 124 -6.01 -9.38 -2.49
CA LYS A 124 -5.97 -8.10 -1.74
C LYS A 124 -4.76 -8.04 -0.81
N GLN A 125 -4.54 -9.11 -0.05
CA GLN A 125 -3.45 -9.19 0.91
C GLN A 125 -2.09 -9.13 0.19
N GLU A 126 -1.92 -9.84 -0.93
CA GLU A 126 -0.70 -9.79 -1.75
C GLU A 126 -0.39 -8.37 -2.23
N ILE A 127 -1.40 -7.63 -2.70
CA ILE A 127 -1.26 -6.22 -3.12
C ILE A 127 -0.81 -5.35 -1.95
N VAL A 128 -1.44 -5.50 -0.78
CA VAL A 128 -1.14 -4.71 0.44
C VAL A 128 0.28 -5.00 0.92
N GLU A 129 0.66 -6.28 1.02
CA GLU A 129 1.98 -6.72 1.48
C GLU A 129 3.07 -6.31 0.51
N GLY A 130 2.86 -6.49 -0.80
CA GLY A 130 3.79 -6.05 -1.83
C GLY A 130 4.02 -4.54 -1.79
N TYR A 131 2.97 -3.76 -1.55
CA TYR A 131 3.09 -2.32 -1.36
C TYR A 131 3.90 -1.97 -0.10
N LYS A 132 3.56 -2.54 1.06
CA LYS A 132 4.31 -2.33 2.31
C LYS A 132 5.78 -2.74 2.15
N ALA A 133 6.07 -3.87 1.51
CA ALA A 133 7.42 -4.34 1.25
C ALA A 133 8.23 -3.37 0.38
N LYS A 134 7.62 -2.80 -0.66
CA LYS A 134 8.25 -1.77 -1.48
C LYS A 134 8.54 -0.49 -0.70
N LEU A 135 7.64 -0.07 0.20
CA LEU A 135 7.91 1.09 1.04
C LEU A 135 9.07 0.85 2.00
N ARG A 136 9.18 -0.36 2.57
CA ARG A 136 10.28 -0.76 3.46
C ARG A 136 11.66 -0.76 2.78
N SER A 137 11.73 -0.72 1.45
CA SER A 137 13.00 -0.57 0.73
C SER A 137 13.35 0.89 0.38
N ILE A 138 12.46 1.84 0.66
CA ILE A 138 12.65 3.26 0.34
C ILE A 138 12.96 4.02 1.63
N ASP A 139 14.04 4.78 1.65
CA ASP A 139 14.45 5.56 2.82
C ASP A 139 13.39 6.61 3.20
N CYS A 140 13.08 6.69 4.49
CA CYS A 140 12.08 7.60 5.00
C CYS A 140 12.60 9.04 4.99
N LYS A 141 11.98 9.88 4.15
CA LYS A 141 12.28 11.31 4.05
C LYS A 141 12.22 12.05 5.39
N HIS A 142 11.35 11.63 6.32
CA HIS A 142 11.19 12.31 7.60
C HIS A 142 12.18 11.85 8.67
N PHE A 143 12.64 10.61 8.58
CA PHE A 143 13.68 10.09 9.45
C PHE A 143 15.05 10.67 9.07
N ASP A 144 15.27 10.90 7.78
CA ASP A 144 16.48 11.55 7.23
C ASP A 144 17.77 11.01 7.86
N PHE A 145 17.92 9.69 7.81
CA PHE A 145 19.08 8.99 8.34
C PHE A 145 19.41 9.27 9.82
N GLY A 146 18.37 9.48 10.64
CA GLY A 146 18.50 9.76 12.08
C GLY A 146 18.65 11.25 12.41
N LYS A 147 18.69 12.13 11.40
CA LYS A 147 18.73 13.59 11.59
C LYS A 147 17.35 14.18 11.84
N GLY A 148 16.31 13.50 11.37
CA GLY A 148 14.92 13.89 11.51
C GLY A 148 14.15 12.97 12.45
N THR A 149 12.98 13.44 12.87
CA THR A 149 12.02 12.62 13.62
C THR A 149 10.82 12.33 12.72
N CYS A 150 10.61 11.05 12.40
CA CYS A 150 9.46 10.63 11.60
C CYS A 150 8.17 10.82 12.42
N PRO A 151 7.18 11.62 11.95
CA PRO A 151 5.94 11.84 12.69
C PRO A 151 5.08 10.58 12.82
N PHE A 152 5.36 9.56 12.00
CA PHE A 152 4.69 8.27 12.02
C PHE A 152 5.35 7.25 12.97
N GLY A 153 6.58 7.51 13.44
CA GLY A 153 7.32 6.62 14.33
C GLY A 153 7.31 5.16 13.85
N SER A 154 6.97 4.24 14.76
CA SER A 154 6.87 2.80 14.50
C SER A 154 5.75 2.39 13.52
N SER A 155 4.82 3.29 13.19
CA SER A 155 3.78 3.07 12.18
C SER A 155 4.21 3.50 10.77
N CYS A 156 5.44 4.01 10.60
CA CYS A 156 5.96 4.33 9.27
C CYS A 156 6.22 3.05 8.47
N PHE A 157 5.78 3.02 7.21
CA PHE A 157 6.08 1.91 6.30
C PHE A 157 7.41 2.08 5.55
N TYR A 158 8.02 3.26 5.62
CA TYR A 158 9.30 3.55 4.97
C TYR A 158 10.48 3.10 5.82
N LYS A 159 11.63 2.87 5.18
CA LYS A 159 12.85 2.42 5.84
C LYS A 159 13.41 3.52 6.74
N HIS A 160 13.51 3.26 8.04
CA HIS A 160 14.25 4.08 8.99
C HIS A 160 15.64 3.46 9.16
N ALA A 161 16.62 3.98 8.42
CA ALA A 161 18.02 3.56 8.53
C ALA A 161 18.90 4.76 8.83
N TYR A 162 19.84 4.62 9.74
CA TYR A 162 20.86 5.62 10.07
C TYR A 162 21.91 5.69 8.96
N ASP A 163 22.77 6.71 9.02
CA ASP A 163 23.88 6.92 8.08
C ASP A 163 24.91 5.78 8.11
N ASP A 164 25.05 5.11 9.26
CA ASP A 164 25.90 3.93 9.43
C ASP A 164 25.25 2.61 8.95
N GLY A 165 24.04 2.69 8.40
CA GLY A 165 23.30 1.54 7.86
C GLY A 165 22.53 0.73 8.91
N ARG A 166 22.61 1.08 10.20
CA ARG A 166 21.76 0.46 11.23
C ARG A 166 20.30 0.82 10.96
N LEU A 167 19.40 -0.11 11.23
CA LEU A 167 17.96 0.17 11.21
C LEU A 167 17.53 0.66 12.59
N GLU A 168 16.59 1.61 12.62
CA GLU A 168 15.90 1.93 13.87
C GLU A 168 15.16 0.68 14.34
N ASP A 169 15.36 0.26 15.59
CA ASP A 169 14.62 -0.83 16.20
C ASP A 169 13.15 -0.43 16.23
N ALA A 170 12.41 -0.86 15.21
CA ALA A 170 10.98 -0.86 15.22
C ALA A 170 10.58 -1.86 16.30
N LEU A 171 10.38 -1.39 17.54
CA LEU A 171 9.59 -2.14 18.52
C LEU A 171 8.30 -2.52 17.80
N LEU A 172 8.19 -3.81 17.48
CA LEU A 172 7.24 -4.41 16.56
C LEU A 172 5.80 -4.20 17.07
N ASN A 173 5.24 -3.02 16.83
CA ASN A 173 3.80 -2.84 16.81
C ASN A 173 3.37 -2.87 15.35
N HIS A 174 3.60 -4.02 14.71
CA HIS A 174 2.78 -4.41 13.57
C HIS A 174 1.35 -4.47 14.08
N HIS A 175 0.58 -3.43 13.79
CA HIS A 175 -0.87 -3.37 13.98
C HIS A 175 -1.56 -4.38 13.04
N ASP A 176 -1.30 -5.66 13.27
CA ASP A 176 -2.03 -6.78 12.70
C ASP A 176 -2.58 -7.69 13.84
N ALA A 177 -2.69 -7.20 15.08
CA ALA A 177 -3.36 -7.91 16.18
C ALA A 177 -4.10 -6.96 17.15
N ASP A 178 -5.42 -7.14 17.21
CA ASP A 178 -6.40 -6.86 18.27
C ASP A 178 -6.35 -5.56 19.11
N ASP A 179 -7.54 -4.94 19.16
CA ASP A 179 -7.99 -3.68 19.78
C ASP A 179 -7.70 -3.50 21.30
N ALA A 180 -7.00 -4.43 21.95
CA ALA A 180 -6.76 -4.39 23.40
C ALA A 180 -5.45 -3.65 23.79
N SER A 181 -4.44 -3.58 22.92
CA SER A 181 -3.12 -3.01 23.26
C SER A 181 -3.01 -1.49 23.16
N ALA A 182 -3.99 -0.81 22.54
CA ALA A 182 -3.98 0.64 22.39
C ALA A 182 -4.07 1.40 23.74
N ALA A 183 -4.70 0.80 24.75
CA ALA A 183 -4.78 1.36 26.10
C ALA A 183 -3.42 1.34 26.82
N ILE A 184 -2.61 0.30 26.62
CA ILE A 184 -1.31 0.12 27.27
C ILE A 184 -0.26 1.08 26.67
N ALA A 185 -0.30 1.31 25.35
CA ALA A 185 0.58 2.28 24.69
C ALA A 185 0.33 3.74 25.16
N LYS A 186 -0.92 4.07 25.51
CA LYS A 186 -1.29 5.38 26.06
C LYS A 186 -0.77 5.56 27.50
N LEU A 187 -0.76 4.48 28.30
CA LEU A 187 -0.18 4.47 29.65
C LEU A 187 1.36 4.55 29.64
N MET A 188 2.03 3.88 28.69
CA MET A 188 3.48 3.95 28.54
C MET A 188 3.96 5.36 28.16
N ARG A 189 3.23 6.07 27.28
CA ARG A 189 3.50 7.49 26.94
C ARG A 189 3.34 8.44 28.14
N LEU A 190 2.39 8.17 29.03
CA LEU A 190 2.20 8.95 30.25
C LEU A 190 3.38 8.75 31.21
N SER A 191 3.86 7.50 31.36
CA SER A 191 5.00 7.19 32.22
C SER A 191 6.32 7.84 31.75
N TYR A 192 6.54 7.93 30.43
CA TYR A 192 7.71 8.58 29.82
C TYR A 192 7.67 10.11 29.92
N LEU A 193 6.46 10.72 29.90
CA LEU A 193 6.29 12.16 30.14
C LEU A 193 6.42 12.53 31.63
N LEU A 194 5.96 11.66 32.54
CA LEU A 194 6.07 11.86 33.98
C LEU A 194 7.51 11.67 34.52
N THR A 195 8.35 10.90 33.83
CA THR A 195 9.78 10.76 34.17
C THR A 195 10.63 11.96 33.74
N ARG A 196 10.10 12.87 32.90
CA ARG A 196 10.76 14.12 32.50
C ARG A 196 10.30 15.37 33.28
N LEU A 197 9.44 15.21 34.29
CA LEU A 197 8.99 16.29 35.18
C LEU A 197 9.65 16.26 36.57
N HIS A 198 10.67 15.43 36.78
CA HIS A 198 11.54 15.51 37.96
C HIS A 198 12.97 15.90 37.55
N VAL A 199 13.16 17.19 37.29
CA VAL A 199 14.36 17.97 37.61
C VAL A 199 13.88 19.26 38.26
#